data_AF-A0A136NP62-F1
#
_entry.id   AF-A0A136NP62-F1
#
_cell.length_a   1.000
_cell.length_b   1.000
_cell.length_c   1.000
_cell.angle_alpha   90.00
_cell.angle_beta   90.00
_cell.angle_gamma   90.00
#
_symmetry.space_group_name_H-M   'P 1'
#
loop_
_entity.id
_entity.type
_entity.pdbx_description
1 polymer ?
#
loop_
_entity_poly.entity_id
_entity_poly.type
_entity_poly.pdbx_seq_one_letter_code
_entity_poly.pdbx_strand_id
1 'polypeptide(L)'
;MNAGGLRKHRASLPDGLFALHSSRDEAGKWGRYPFYYTLLALSEIDEPEALKEINYAMPACERALKRLNNNSKFTKRRRDLLLKIMN
;
A
#
# COMPACT_ATOMS: atom_id res chain seq x y z
N MET A 1 20.44 -7.73 -3.71
CA MET A 1 20.50 -6.96 -2.46
C MET A 1 19.15 -7.16 -1.77
N ASN A 2 19.11 -7.95 -0.70
CA ASN A 2 17.88 -8.24 0.03
C ASN A 2 17.81 -7.28 1.22
N ALA A 3 17.01 -6.22 1.13
CA ALA A 3 16.69 -5.39 2.28
C ALA A 3 15.65 -6.14 3.12
N GLY A 4 16.09 -6.89 4.14
CA GLY A 4 15.16 -7.57 5.07
C GLY A 4 15.68 -8.90 5.61
N GLY A 5 16.86 -8.90 6.24
CA GLY A 5 17.40 -10.08 6.93
C GLY A 5 16.70 -10.37 8.27
N LEU A 6 15.39 -10.62 8.28
CA LEU A 6 14.68 -11.05 9.49
C LEU A 6 13.98 -12.39 9.23
N ARG A 7 14.65 -13.47 9.66
CA ARG A 7 14.20 -14.87 9.56
C ARG A 7 12.90 -15.20 10.33
N LYS A 8 12.21 -14.21 10.91
CA LYS A 8 10.91 -14.34 11.62
C LYS A 8 9.70 -13.76 10.86
N HIS A 9 9.86 -13.29 9.62
CA HIS A 9 8.83 -12.49 8.93
C HIS A 9 7.50 -13.22 8.66
N ARG A 10 7.50 -14.55 8.49
CA ARG A 10 6.30 -15.26 8.02
C ARG A 10 5.23 -15.47 9.10
N ALA A 11 5.61 -15.44 10.38
CA ALA A 11 4.66 -15.61 11.50
C ALA A 11 3.93 -14.33 11.90
N SER A 12 4.30 -13.16 11.35
CA SER A 12 3.73 -11.84 11.74
C SER A 12 2.90 -11.18 10.65
N LEU A 13 2.77 -11.80 9.48
CA LEU A 13 2.04 -11.22 8.34
C LEU A 13 0.52 -11.14 8.61
N PRO A 14 -0.15 -12.19 9.13
CA PRO A 14 -1.56 -12.10 9.49
C PRO A 14 -1.83 -11.03 10.56
N ASP A 15 -1.00 -10.96 11.61
CA ASP A 15 -1.12 -9.95 12.67
C ASP A 15 -0.90 -8.53 12.14
N GLY A 16 0.05 -8.36 11.22
CA GLY A 16 0.31 -7.10 10.55
C GLY A 16 -0.87 -6.64 9.68
N LEU A 17 -1.48 -7.54 8.92
CA LEU A 17 -2.66 -7.25 8.10
C LEU A 17 -3.89 -6.97 8.97
N PHE A 18 -4.05 -7.67 10.10
CA PHE A 18 -5.09 -7.39 11.08
C PHE A 18 -4.93 -6.00 11.70
N ALA A 19 -3.72 -5.64 12.16
CA ALA A 19 -3.44 -4.32 12.72
C ALA A 19 -3.63 -3.19 11.69
N LEU A 20 -3.31 -3.47 10.42
CA LEU A 20 -3.54 -2.56 9.31
C LEU A 20 -5.04 -2.34 9.09
N HIS A 21 -5.84 -3.41 9.06
CA HIS A 21 -7.29 -3.36 8.94
C HIS A 21 -7.94 -2.52 10.05
N SER A 22 -7.51 -2.70 11.30
CA SER A 22 -8.00 -1.92 12.45
C SER A 22 -7.60 -0.44 12.40
N SER A 23 -6.68 -0.05 11.51
CA SER A 23 -6.19 1.31 11.39
C SER A 23 -6.78 2.08 10.21
N ARG A 24 -7.78 1.52 9.51
CA ARG A 24 -8.47 2.18 8.40
C ARG A 24 -9.08 3.52 8.82
N ASP A 25 -8.95 4.55 7.98
CA ASP A 25 -9.34 5.94 8.29
C ASP A 25 -10.64 6.39 7.60
N GLU A 26 -11.48 5.44 7.15
CA GLU A 26 -12.68 5.62 6.30
C GLU A 26 -12.43 6.30 4.93
N ALA A 27 -11.31 6.99 4.75
CA ALA A 27 -10.93 7.66 3.52
C ALA A 27 -10.16 6.74 2.56
N GLY A 28 -10.17 5.42 2.76
CA GLY A 28 -9.40 4.49 1.93
C GLY A 28 -7.90 4.53 2.23
N LYS A 29 -7.50 4.94 3.43
CA LYS A 29 -6.12 4.88 3.89
C LYS A 29 -6.06 4.30 5.31
N TRP A 30 -4.88 4.34 5.90
CA TRP A 30 -4.64 3.83 7.23
C TRP A 30 -4.01 4.94 8.08
N GLY A 31 -4.65 5.29 9.19
CA GLY A 31 -4.33 6.51 9.95
C GLY A 31 -2.90 6.57 10.47
N ARG A 32 -2.26 5.41 10.73
CA ARG A 32 -0.88 5.33 11.26
C ARG A 32 0.16 4.90 10.23
N TYR A 33 -0.24 4.58 8.99
CA TYR A 33 0.67 3.99 8.02
C TYR A 33 0.89 4.91 6.80
N PRO A 34 2.15 5.11 6.38
CA PRO A 34 2.45 5.94 5.21
C PRO A 34 1.88 5.36 3.91
N PHE A 35 0.86 6.02 3.35
CA PHE A 35 0.06 5.56 2.21
C PHE A 35 0.83 4.83 1.09
N TYR A 36 1.82 5.49 0.47
CA TYR A 36 2.54 4.90 -0.68
C TYR A 36 3.45 3.74 -0.30
N TYR A 37 4.02 3.75 0.92
CA TYR A 37 4.86 2.65 1.37
C TYR A 37 4.01 1.44 1.74
N THR A 38 2.85 1.65 2.36
CA THR A 38 1.89 0.58 2.63
C THR A 38 1.39 -0.04 1.34
N LEU A 39 1.01 0.76 0.33
CA LEU A 39 0.58 0.25 -0.97
C LEU A 39 1.68 -0.56 -1.67
N LEU A 40 2.93 -0.10 -1.61
CA LEU A 40 4.07 -0.84 -2.17
C LEU A 40 4.22 -2.19 -1.47
N ALA A 41 4.23 -2.20 -0.13
CA ALA A 41 4.35 -3.43 0.65
C ALA A 41 3.20 -4.40 0.37
N LEU A 42 1.96 -3.92 0.33
CA LEU A 42 0.79 -4.73 -0.02
C LEU A 42 0.90 -5.31 -1.45
N SER A 43 1.46 -4.57 -2.41
CA SER A 43 1.65 -5.04 -3.79
C SER A 43 2.72 -6.13 -3.95
N GLU A 44 3.52 -6.37 -2.92
CA GLU A 44 4.56 -7.41 -2.87
C GLU A 44 4.12 -8.64 -2.06
N ILE A 45 2.94 -8.58 -1.42
CA ILE A 45 2.37 -9.67 -0.61
C ILE A 45 1.35 -10.45 -1.46
N ASP A 46 1.62 -11.73 -1.70
CA ASP A 46 0.73 -12.65 -2.41
C ASP A 46 -0.23 -13.36 -1.44
N GLU A 47 -1.11 -12.57 -0.79
CA GLU A 47 -2.12 -13.07 0.15
C GLU A 47 -3.48 -12.38 -0.12
N PRO A 48 -4.62 -13.10 -0.02
CA PRO A 48 -5.95 -12.52 -0.25
C PRO A 48 -6.27 -11.31 0.65
N GLU A 49 -5.79 -11.32 1.88
CA GLU A 49 -5.96 -10.24 2.85
C GLU A 49 -5.27 -8.95 2.39
N ALA A 50 -4.11 -9.04 1.74
CA ALA A 50 -3.44 -7.87 1.18
C ALA A 50 -4.26 -7.26 0.03
N LEU A 51 -4.86 -8.10 -0.81
CA LEU A 51 -5.76 -7.65 -1.88
C LEU A 51 -7.01 -6.94 -1.32
N LYS A 52 -7.58 -7.42 -0.21
CA LYS A 52 -8.70 -6.73 0.47
C LYS A 52 -8.31 -5.32 0.93
N GLU A 53 -7.10 -5.14 1.44
CA GLU A 53 -6.59 -3.82 1.85
C GLU A 53 -6.31 -2.93 0.64
N ILE A 54 -5.78 -3.47 -0.46
CA ILE A 54 -5.62 -2.75 -1.73
C ILE A 54 -6.97 -2.26 -2.27
N ASN A 55 -7.99 -3.12 -2.28
CA ASN A 55 -9.33 -2.79 -2.74
C ASN A 55 -9.96 -1.69 -1.89
N TYR A 56 -9.79 -1.75 -0.57
CA TYR A 56 -10.21 -0.68 0.34
C TYR A 56 -9.55 0.66 0.00
N ALA A 57 -8.28 0.65 -0.42
CA ALA A 57 -7.53 1.85 -0.77
C ALA A 57 -7.83 2.40 -2.18
N MET A 58 -8.58 1.68 -3.02
CA MET A 58 -8.82 2.04 -4.43
C MET A 58 -9.35 3.47 -4.62
N PRO A 59 -10.35 3.96 -3.84
CA PRO A 59 -10.82 5.33 -3.98
C PRO A 59 -9.74 6.38 -3.63
N ALA A 60 -8.86 6.06 -2.67
CA ALA A 60 -7.74 6.93 -2.32
C ALA A 60 -6.66 6.95 -3.40
N CYS A 61 -6.42 5.80 -4.06
CA CYS A 61 -5.53 5.67 -5.22
C CYS A 61 -6.00 6.56 -6.37
N GLU A 62 -7.28 6.52 -6.73
CA GLU A 62 -7.86 7.38 -7.77
C GLU A 62 -7.68 8.87 -7.46
N ARG A 63 -8.01 9.28 -6.23
CA ARG A 63 -7.83 10.68 -5.80
C ARG A 63 -6.36 11.08 -5.79
N ALA A 64 -5.46 10.18 -5.43
CA ALA A 64 -4.03 10.43 -5.45
C ALA A 64 -3.52 10.60 -6.89
N LEU A 65 -3.96 9.74 -7.82
CA LEU A 65 -3.59 9.80 -9.23
C LEU A 65 -4.00 11.14 -9.86
N LYS A 66 -5.21 11.63 -9.55
CA LYS A 66 -5.70 12.95 -10.01
C LYS A 66 -4.85 14.13 -9.50
N ARG A 67 -4.19 13.99 -8.35
CA ARG A 67 -3.34 15.05 -7.74
C ARG A 67 -1.89 15.04 -8.23
N LEU A 68 -1.44 13.95 -8.85
CA LEU A 68 -0.06 13.80 -9.33
C LEU A 68 0.12 14.56 -10.67
N ASN A 69 0.00 15.89 -10.61
CA ASN A 69 0.12 16.81 -11.76
C ASN A 69 1.50 17.50 -11.88
N ASN A 70 2.47 17.19 -10.99
CA ASN A 70 3.78 17.86 -10.98
C ASN A 70 4.94 16.92 -11.34
N ASN A 71 5.83 17.37 -12.24
CA ASN A 71 6.97 16.63 -12.82
C ASN A 71 8.16 16.38 -11.87
N SER A 72 7.90 16.05 -10.60
CA SER A 72 8.96 15.64 -9.67
C SER A 72 9.36 14.17 -9.87
N LYS A 73 10.63 13.83 -9.62
CA LYS A 73 11.14 12.44 -9.71
C LYS A 73 10.34 11.44 -8.86
N PHE A 74 9.81 11.88 -7.71
CA PHE A 74 8.98 11.04 -6.83
C PHE A 74 7.55 10.88 -7.34
N THR A 75 7.06 11.83 -8.14
CA THR A 75 5.73 11.75 -8.77
C THR A 75 5.64 10.58 -9.73
N LYS A 76 6.69 10.32 -10.53
CA LYS A 76 6.69 9.21 -11.50
C LYS A 76 6.54 7.86 -10.80
N ARG A 77 7.40 7.54 -9.82
CA ARG A 77 7.34 6.26 -9.09
C ARG A 77 5.99 6.04 -8.39
N ARG A 78 5.44 7.08 -7.78
CA ARG A 78 4.12 7.02 -7.13
C ARG A 78 3.01 6.78 -8.15
N ARG A 79 3.06 7.46 -9.29
CA ARG A 79 2.11 7.27 -10.39
C ARG A 79 2.19 5.84 -10.93
N ASP A 80 3.38 5.33 -11.19
CA ASP A 80 3.60 3.98 -11.71
C ASP A 80 3.06 2.92 -10.74
N LEU A 81 3.29 3.09 -9.43
CA LEU A 81 2.71 2.22 -8.39
C LEU A 81 1.18 2.24 -8.41
N LEU A 82 0.57 3.43 -8.46
CA LEU A 82 -0.90 3.55 -8.48
C LEU A 82 -1.49 2.91 -9.74
N LEU A 83 -0.87 3.11 -10.91
CA LEU A 83 -1.31 2.51 -12.16
C LEU A 83 -1.18 0.98 -12.13
N LYS A 84 -0.10 0.43 -11.55
CA LYS A 84 0.07 -1.01 -11.35
C LYS A 84 -1.04 -1.61 -10.48
N ILE A 85 -1.45 -0.89 -9.43
CA ILE A 85 -2.47 -1.37 -8.48
C ILE A 85 -3.87 -1.32 -9.07
N MET A 86 -4.14 -0.36 -9.95
CA MET A 86 -5.46 -0.11 -10.54
C MET A 86 -5.73 -0.91 -11.82
N ASN A 87 -4.77 -1.72 -12.29
CA ASN A 87 -4.83 -2.46 -13.55
C ASN A 87 -4.73 -3.96 -13.29
#